data_AF-W7XI26-F1
#
_entry.id   AF-W7XI26-F1
#
_cell.length_a   1.000
_cell.length_b   1.000
_cell.length_c   1.000
_cell.angle_alpha   90.00
_cell.angle_beta   90.00
_cell.angle_gamma   90.00
#
_symmetry.space_group_name_H-M   'P 1'
#
loop_
_entity.id
_entity.type
_entity.pdbx_description
1 polymer ?
#
loop_
_entity_poly.entity_id
_entity_poly.type
_entity_poly.pdbx_seq_one_letter_code
_entity_poly.pdbx_strand_id
1 'polypeptide(L)'
;MIQQIKKYNQLGEFLSSSLLSHQVLYIDLNNKIGAINALDLGSALANCINLSNLTLNLRNNQIGAMGASALGSALANCVNLSNLTLDLFNNSIGDKGASGLCSTLTNCINLSNLTLDLNGNEISAIGASSLGSALANCINLSNLALNLINNQIGDEGVSGLGPALANCINLSNLTLEIGGNEIGAKGVSALGSALANCINLSNLKLYLNWNKINDEGASGLGSGLANCINLSNLTLVLDGNEIGAMGASSLGSALANCINLSNLTLNFHSNQIGDEGVSGLGPALANCINLSNLTLELYNNQIGAMGASALGSALANCVNLSNLKLDLYSNQIGDAGASGLCSGLGKCINLSNLTLDLYGNEIGANGACGLGSALSNCINLSNLAIHLGNNQIGDEGASGLGPALTNCINLQNLILELYGNQIGAIGALGLSSALANCNNLSNLKLYINSSINESQRFQLLSRCLKSKRLVVLNFQ
;
A
#
# COMPACT_ATOMS: atom_id res chain seq x y z
N MET A 1 1.35 -28.24 25.07
CA MET A 1 2.64 -27.83 25.68
C MET A 1 3.03 -26.52 25.02
N ILE A 2 3.06 -25.40 25.75
CA ILE A 2 3.42 -24.10 25.16
C ILE A 2 4.92 -24.18 24.81
N GLN A 3 5.27 -24.15 23.52
CA GLN A 3 6.67 -24.14 23.09
C GLN A 3 7.29 -22.81 23.53
N GLN A 4 8.30 -22.86 24.41
CA GLN A 4 9.00 -21.66 24.87
C GLN A 4 9.89 -21.13 23.73
N ILE A 5 9.68 -19.88 23.33
CA ILE A 5 10.55 -19.20 22.36
C ILE A 5 11.91 -18.92 23.02
N LYS A 6 12.99 -19.45 22.44
CA LYS A 6 14.36 -19.09 22.84
C LYS A 6 14.82 -17.90 22.00
N LYS A 7 15.34 -16.88 22.67
CA LYS A 7 15.77 -15.62 22.05
C LYS A 7 17.24 -15.37 22.32
N TYR A 8 17.99 -15.01 21.29
CA TYR A 8 19.39 -14.62 21.41
C TYR A 8 19.66 -13.30 20.68
N ASN A 9 20.33 -12.38 21.36
CA ASN A 9 20.74 -11.09 20.79
C ASN A 9 22.27 -10.98 20.63
N GLN A 10 22.99 -12.04 21.01
CA GLN A 10 24.43 -12.16 20.88
C GLN A 10 24.75 -13.55 20.33
N LEU A 11 25.65 -13.61 19.35
CA LEU A 11 25.98 -14.87 18.68
C LEU A 11 26.60 -15.88 19.66
N GLY A 12 27.51 -15.44 20.53
CA GLY A 12 28.18 -16.31 21.49
C GLY A 12 27.23 -17.03 22.45
N GLU A 13 26.16 -16.38 22.89
CA GLU A 13 25.13 -17.01 23.74
C GLU A 13 24.44 -18.16 23.00
N PHE A 14 24.04 -17.94 21.75
CA PHE A 14 23.45 -18.98 20.91
C PHE A 14 24.43 -20.14 20.67
N LEU A 15 25.68 -19.84 20.31
CA LEU A 15 26.71 -20.86 20.08
C LEU A 15 26.97 -21.71 21.33
N SER A 16 26.86 -21.13 22.53
CA SER A 16 27.04 -21.83 23.81
C SER A 16 25.80 -22.60 24.30
N SER A 17 24.68 -22.49 23.60
CA SER A 17 23.40 -23.05 24.03
C SER A 17 23.21 -24.52 23.62
N SER A 18 22.18 -25.17 24.20
CA SER A 18 21.84 -26.55 23.83
C SER A 18 21.09 -26.60 22.48
N LEU A 19 21.84 -26.72 21.38
CA LEU A 19 21.32 -26.59 20.01
C LEU A 19 20.15 -27.54 19.69
N LEU A 20 20.24 -28.80 20.12
CA LEU A 20 19.19 -29.83 19.92
C LEU A 20 17.87 -29.53 20.66
N SER A 21 17.89 -28.66 21.67
CA SER A 21 16.71 -28.33 22.46
C SER A 21 15.80 -27.28 21.79
N HIS A 22 16.28 -26.60 20.75
CA HIS A 22 15.52 -25.54 20.09
C HIS A 22 14.43 -26.11 19.18
N GLN A 23 13.19 -25.72 19.47
CA GLN A 23 12.03 -25.92 18.59
C GLN A 23 11.55 -24.60 17.99
N VAL A 24 11.55 -23.54 18.79
CA VAL A 24 11.17 -22.18 18.38
C VAL A 24 12.30 -21.22 18.74
N LEU A 25 12.92 -20.64 17.72
CA LEU A 25 14.15 -19.88 17.86
C LEU A 25 14.02 -18.51 17.20
N TYR A 26 14.43 -17.48 17.93
CA TYR A 26 14.54 -16.11 17.46
C TYR A 26 15.95 -15.60 17.72
N ILE A 27 16.65 -15.14 16.68
CA ILE A 27 18.00 -14.58 16.79
C ILE A 27 18.00 -13.20 16.14
N ASP A 28 18.42 -12.18 16.89
CA ASP A 28 18.62 -10.83 16.40
C ASP A 28 20.08 -10.40 16.48
N LEU A 29 20.72 -10.40 15.31
CA LEU A 29 22.10 -9.98 15.10
C LEU A 29 22.20 -8.84 14.08
N ASN A 30 21.17 -7.99 13.98
CA ASN A 30 21.17 -6.80 13.14
C ASN A 30 22.38 -5.90 13.45
N ASN A 31 23.18 -5.55 12.42
CA ASN A 31 24.41 -4.77 12.54
C ASN A 31 25.45 -5.35 13.53
N LYS A 32 25.52 -6.68 13.72
CA LYS A 32 26.43 -7.33 14.69
C LYS A 32 27.42 -8.31 14.11
N ILE A 33 27.26 -8.77 12.87
CA ILE A 33 28.04 -9.90 12.33
C ILE A 33 28.57 -9.65 10.92
N GLY A 34 29.74 -10.23 10.63
CA GLY A 34 30.28 -10.36 9.27
C GLY A 34 30.14 -11.78 8.73
N ALA A 35 30.70 -12.03 7.54
CA ALA A 35 30.64 -13.32 6.85
C ALA A 35 31.11 -14.52 7.69
N ILE A 36 32.19 -14.40 8.45
CA ILE A 36 32.73 -15.49 9.28
C ILE A 36 31.73 -15.85 10.40
N ASN A 37 31.20 -14.83 11.08
CA ASN A 37 30.22 -15.06 12.14
C ASN A 37 28.89 -15.62 11.59
N ALA A 38 28.50 -15.26 10.37
CA ALA A 38 27.37 -15.87 9.69
C ALA A 38 27.62 -17.35 9.35
N LEU A 39 28.86 -17.73 9.05
CA LEU A 39 29.27 -19.13 8.87
C LEU A 39 29.20 -19.92 10.19
N ASP A 40 29.68 -19.32 11.30
CA ASP A 40 29.55 -19.93 12.63
C ASP A 40 28.07 -20.11 13.01
N LEU A 41 27.25 -19.09 12.76
CA LEU A 41 25.80 -19.14 12.95
C LEU A 41 25.16 -20.27 12.13
N GLY A 42 25.48 -20.36 10.83
CA GLY A 42 25.01 -21.43 9.96
C GLY A 42 25.40 -22.81 10.51
N SER A 43 26.65 -22.97 10.90
CA SER A 43 27.16 -24.24 11.44
C SER A 43 26.43 -24.66 12.73
N ALA A 44 26.11 -23.71 13.62
CA ALA A 44 25.31 -24.00 14.81
C ALA A 44 23.84 -24.30 14.47
N LEU A 45 23.22 -23.55 13.56
CA LEU A 45 21.85 -23.80 13.09
C LEU A 45 21.69 -25.17 12.44
N ALA A 46 22.72 -25.66 11.74
CA ALA A 46 22.72 -26.98 11.11
C ALA A 46 22.52 -28.12 12.13
N ASN A 47 22.79 -27.88 13.41
CA ASN A 47 22.60 -28.82 14.52
C ASN A 47 21.24 -28.67 15.23
N CYS A 48 20.42 -27.69 14.83
CA CYS A 48 19.10 -27.44 15.42
C CYS A 48 17.99 -28.23 14.69
N ILE A 49 18.15 -29.55 14.58
CA ILE A 49 17.30 -30.44 13.75
C ILE A 49 15.82 -30.53 14.18
N ASN A 50 15.51 -30.07 15.40
CA ASN A 50 14.15 -30.06 15.97
C ASN A 50 13.42 -28.73 15.74
N LEU A 51 14.00 -27.78 15.00
CA LEU A 51 13.38 -26.49 14.71
C LEU A 51 12.11 -26.66 13.90
N SER A 52 11.00 -26.14 14.44
CA SER A 52 9.74 -25.97 13.75
C SER A 52 9.50 -24.51 13.34
N ASN A 53 10.13 -23.56 14.04
CA ASN A 53 10.01 -22.13 13.83
C ASN A 53 11.37 -21.44 13.98
N LEU A 54 11.77 -20.67 12.97
CA LEU A 54 13.00 -19.91 12.98
C LEU A 54 12.76 -18.48 12.50
N THR A 55 13.19 -17.51 13.32
CA THR A 55 13.28 -16.10 12.93
C THR A 55 14.72 -15.65 13.09
N LEU A 56 15.34 -15.20 11.99
CA LEU A 56 16.67 -14.63 11.95
C LEU A 56 16.59 -13.19 11.47
N ASN A 57 16.89 -12.24 12.36
CA ASN A 57 17.10 -10.84 12.00
C ASN A 57 18.59 -10.58 11.83
N LEU A 58 19.04 -10.50 10.57
CA LEU A 58 20.44 -10.29 10.19
C LEU A 58 20.60 -9.06 9.29
N ARG A 59 19.71 -8.08 9.39
CA ARG A 59 19.76 -6.82 8.63
C ARG A 59 21.10 -6.10 8.76
N ASN A 60 21.47 -5.35 7.73
CA ASN A 60 22.59 -4.41 7.70
C ASN A 60 23.90 -5.04 8.25
N ASN A 61 24.22 -6.23 7.75
CA ASN A 61 25.45 -6.92 8.10
C ASN A 61 26.32 -7.05 6.85
N GLN A 62 27.48 -7.69 6.98
CA GLN A 62 28.39 -7.98 5.85
C GLN A 62 28.48 -9.48 5.64
N ILE A 63 27.32 -10.15 5.56
CA ILE A 63 27.22 -11.61 5.45
C ILE A 63 27.84 -12.10 4.13
N GLY A 64 27.59 -11.37 3.04
CA GLY A 64 28.07 -11.71 1.71
C GLY A 64 27.59 -13.08 1.20
N ALA A 65 28.08 -13.46 0.02
CA ALA A 65 27.70 -14.72 -0.60
C ALA A 65 28.02 -15.97 0.24
N MET A 66 29.17 -15.94 0.93
CA MET A 66 29.65 -17.07 1.72
C MET A 66 28.78 -17.32 2.94
N GLY A 67 28.47 -16.26 3.71
CA GLY A 67 27.60 -16.39 4.88
C GLY A 67 26.18 -16.81 4.50
N ALA A 68 25.62 -16.25 3.41
CA ALA A 68 24.30 -16.63 2.92
C ALA A 68 24.24 -18.12 2.49
N SER A 69 25.29 -18.60 1.81
CA SER A 69 25.39 -20.02 1.43
C SER A 69 25.51 -20.94 2.65
N ALA A 70 26.22 -20.51 3.69
CA ALA A 70 26.33 -21.25 4.95
C ALA A 70 24.98 -21.33 5.68
N LEU A 71 24.23 -20.22 5.70
CA LEU A 71 22.86 -20.20 6.22
C LEU A 71 21.94 -21.14 5.43
N GLY A 72 22.01 -21.09 4.09
CA GLY A 72 21.29 -22.03 3.24
C GLY A 72 21.59 -23.48 3.61
N SER A 73 22.87 -23.84 3.65
CA SER A 73 23.32 -25.20 3.99
C SER A 73 22.82 -25.66 5.37
N ALA A 74 22.75 -24.75 6.33
CA ALA A 74 22.21 -25.03 7.65
C ALA A 74 20.71 -25.33 7.65
N LEU A 75 19.94 -24.54 6.88
CA LEU A 75 18.50 -24.70 6.79
C LEU A 75 18.08 -26.03 6.15
N ALA A 76 18.91 -26.61 5.27
CA ALA A 76 18.65 -27.95 4.73
C ALA A 76 18.51 -29.04 5.81
N ASN A 77 19.16 -28.88 6.97
CA ASN A 77 19.06 -29.84 8.07
C ASN A 77 17.82 -29.60 8.95
N CYS A 78 17.15 -28.46 8.80
CA CYS A 78 15.97 -28.08 9.57
C CYS A 78 14.69 -28.61 8.88
N VAL A 79 14.62 -29.91 8.60
CA VAL A 79 13.54 -30.52 7.81
C VAL A 79 12.13 -30.43 8.44
N ASN A 80 12.06 -30.16 9.74
CA ASN A 80 10.82 -29.97 10.49
C ASN A 80 10.31 -28.52 10.46
N LEU A 81 11.00 -27.62 9.76
CA LEU A 81 10.69 -26.21 9.73
C LEU A 81 9.36 -25.97 9.01
N SER A 82 8.43 -25.36 9.74
CA SER A 82 7.09 -25.00 9.26
C SER A 82 6.94 -23.50 9.05
N ASN A 83 7.75 -22.71 9.76
CA ASN A 83 7.79 -21.24 9.70
C ASN A 83 9.23 -20.76 9.63
N LEU A 84 9.56 -20.02 8.58
CA LEU A 84 10.86 -19.38 8.41
C LEU A 84 10.67 -17.89 8.16
N THR A 85 11.29 -17.07 9.00
CA THR A 85 11.48 -15.64 8.76
C THR A 85 12.97 -15.36 8.71
N LEU A 86 13.46 -14.91 7.56
CA LEU A 86 14.86 -14.58 7.34
C LEU A 86 14.96 -13.17 6.81
N ASP A 87 15.51 -12.28 7.63
CA ASP A 87 15.71 -10.89 7.29
C ASP A 87 17.19 -10.62 7.02
N LEU A 88 17.50 -10.45 5.73
CA LEU A 88 18.83 -10.28 5.17
C LEU A 88 18.97 -8.94 4.44
N PHE A 89 18.09 -7.97 4.71
CA PHE A 89 18.19 -6.63 4.13
C PHE A 89 19.61 -6.08 4.21
N ASN A 90 20.13 -5.58 3.07
CA ASN A 90 21.42 -4.91 2.96
C ASN A 90 22.61 -5.74 3.50
N ASN A 91 22.99 -6.80 2.77
CA ASN A 91 24.04 -7.74 3.16
C ASN A 91 25.06 -8.10 2.05
N SER A 92 24.98 -7.44 0.89
CA SER A 92 25.82 -7.70 -0.29
C SER A 92 25.91 -9.19 -0.65
N ILE A 93 24.77 -9.87 -0.64
CA ILE A 93 24.68 -11.33 -0.84
C ILE A 93 25.03 -11.73 -2.28
N GLY A 94 24.57 -10.97 -3.26
CA GLY A 94 24.73 -11.23 -4.70
C GLY A 94 24.11 -12.56 -5.16
N ASP A 95 24.23 -12.86 -6.45
CA ASP A 95 23.64 -14.07 -7.04
C ASP A 95 24.15 -15.36 -6.40
N LYS A 96 25.46 -15.46 -6.17
CA LYS A 96 26.06 -16.67 -5.57
C LYS A 96 25.50 -16.95 -4.18
N GLY A 97 25.32 -15.91 -3.38
CA GLY A 97 24.74 -16.04 -2.05
C GLY A 97 23.26 -16.40 -2.10
N ALA A 98 22.50 -15.77 -3.01
CA ALA A 98 21.10 -16.09 -3.22
C ALA A 98 20.92 -17.55 -3.68
N SER A 99 21.68 -18.00 -4.68
CA SER A 99 21.68 -19.40 -5.12
C SER A 99 22.10 -20.36 -4.00
N GLY A 100 23.12 -20.02 -3.21
CA GLY A 100 23.55 -20.83 -2.08
C GLY A 100 22.48 -20.94 -1.00
N LEU A 101 21.84 -19.84 -0.65
CA LEU A 101 20.70 -19.80 0.27
C LEU A 101 19.52 -20.65 -0.22
N CYS A 102 19.25 -20.61 -1.53
CA CYS A 102 18.07 -21.22 -2.13
C CYS A 102 18.25 -22.70 -2.49
N SER A 103 19.46 -23.12 -2.88
CA SER A 103 19.75 -24.50 -3.31
C SER A 103 19.31 -25.57 -2.29
N THR A 104 19.23 -25.18 -1.03
CA THR A 104 18.97 -26.03 0.14
C THR A 104 17.60 -25.80 0.77
N LEU A 105 16.91 -24.69 0.45
CA LEU A 105 15.51 -24.46 0.84
C LEU A 105 14.57 -25.51 0.21
N THR A 106 15.01 -26.17 -0.86
CA THR A 106 14.33 -27.32 -1.49
C THR A 106 14.00 -28.46 -0.52
N ASN A 107 14.76 -28.61 0.57
CA ASN A 107 14.52 -29.62 1.60
C ASN A 107 13.49 -29.20 2.66
N CYS A 108 13.12 -27.93 2.72
CA CYS A 108 12.16 -27.39 3.69
C CYS A 108 10.71 -27.60 3.22
N ILE A 109 10.37 -28.82 2.82
CA ILE A 109 9.09 -29.17 2.18
C ILE A 109 7.86 -28.98 3.10
N ASN A 110 8.08 -28.89 4.41
CA ASN A 110 7.05 -28.67 5.42
C ASN A 110 6.75 -27.18 5.68
N LEU A 111 7.41 -26.26 4.95
CA LEU A 111 7.16 -24.84 5.11
C LEU A 111 5.72 -24.50 4.72
N SER A 112 5.02 -23.94 5.69
CA SER A 112 3.69 -23.36 5.53
C SER A 112 3.72 -21.84 5.47
N ASN A 113 4.76 -21.23 6.08
CA ASN A 113 5.00 -19.79 6.12
C ASN A 113 6.46 -19.49 5.81
N LEU A 114 6.70 -18.64 4.82
CA LEU A 114 8.02 -18.14 4.49
C LEU A 114 7.99 -16.61 4.38
N THR A 115 8.86 -15.95 5.13
CA THR A 115 9.18 -14.54 4.98
C THR A 115 10.66 -14.39 4.71
N LEU A 116 11.02 -13.82 3.56
CA LEU A 116 12.39 -13.63 3.14
C LEU A 116 12.59 -12.19 2.69
N ASP A 117 13.38 -11.42 3.46
CA ASP A 117 13.77 -10.06 3.10
C ASP A 117 15.21 -10.05 2.55
N LEU A 118 15.33 -9.83 1.25
CA LEU A 118 16.56 -9.73 0.47
C LEU A 118 16.70 -8.35 -0.20
N ASN A 119 16.02 -7.32 0.32
CA ASN A 119 16.12 -5.97 -0.23
C ASN A 119 17.57 -5.45 -0.16
N GLY A 120 18.04 -4.83 -1.25
CA GLY A 120 19.36 -4.20 -1.33
C GLY A 120 20.52 -5.19 -1.25
N ASN A 121 20.48 -6.27 -2.02
CA ASN A 121 21.49 -7.35 -1.95
C ASN A 121 22.23 -7.63 -3.25
N GLU A 122 22.14 -6.74 -4.23
CA GLU A 122 22.83 -6.88 -5.53
C GLU A 122 22.48 -8.20 -6.26
N ILE A 123 21.24 -8.67 -6.09
CA ILE A 123 20.72 -9.88 -6.72
C ILE A 123 20.29 -9.55 -8.15
N SER A 124 20.76 -10.30 -9.14
CA SER A 124 20.36 -10.19 -10.53
C SER A 124 19.28 -11.21 -10.91
N ALA A 125 18.95 -11.28 -12.19
CA ALA A 125 18.09 -12.32 -12.76
C ALA A 125 18.50 -13.75 -12.37
N ILE A 126 19.80 -14.03 -12.21
CA ILE A 126 20.32 -15.36 -11.89
C ILE A 126 19.93 -15.77 -10.47
N GLY A 127 20.16 -14.89 -9.48
CA GLY A 127 19.80 -15.17 -8.10
C GLY A 127 18.28 -15.25 -7.90
N ALA A 128 17.51 -14.38 -8.57
CA ALA A 128 16.04 -14.44 -8.53
C ALA A 128 15.48 -15.73 -9.15
N SER A 129 16.03 -16.19 -10.28
CA SER A 129 15.63 -17.47 -10.89
C SER A 129 15.99 -18.67 -10.01
N SER A 130 17.12 -18.60 -9.30
CA SER A 130 17.52 -19.63 -8.32
C SER A 130 16.54 -19.69 -7.16
N LEU A 131 16.07 -18.52 -6.69
CA LEU A 131 15.05 -18.43 -5.66
C LEU A 131 13.71 -19.01 -6.14
N GLY A 132 13.27 -18.65 -7.35
CA GLY A 132 12.06 -19.22 -7.95
C GLY A 132 12.12 -20.76 -8.04
N SER A 133 13.25 -21.29 -8.51
CA SER A 133 13.47 -22.75 -8.58
C SER A 133 13.38 -23.43 -7.21
N ALA A 134 13.87 -22.79 -6.14
CA ALA A 134 13.77 -23.34 -4.80
C ALA A 134 12.34 -23.28 -4.25
N LEU A 135 11.68 -22.14 -4.41
CA LEU A 135 10.30 -21.91 -3.96
C LEU A 135 9.29 -22.85 -4.65
N ALA A 136 9.56 -23.28 -5.89
CA ALA A 136 8.74 -24.23 -6.61
C ALA A 136 8.57 -25.58 -5.90
N ASN A 137 9.46 -25.93 -4.96
CA ASN A 137 9.37 -27.15 -4.15
C ASN A 137 8.60 -26.94 -2.82
N CYS A 138 8.32 -25.70 -2.45
CA CYS A 138 7.62 -25.36 -1.21
C CYS A 138 6.09 -25.42 -1.39
N ILE A 139 5.58 -26.54 -1.89
CA ILE A 139 4.18 -26.72 -2.33
C ILE A 139 3.14 -26.60 -1.20
N ASN A 140 3.58 -26.69 0.06
CA ASN A 140 2.74 -26.55 1.25
C ASN A 140 2.64 -25.10 1.75
N LEU A 141 3.24 -24.13 1.04
CA LEU A 141 3.16 -22.72 1.42
C LEU A 141 1.71 -22.23 1.35
N SER A 142 1.26 -21.72 2.49
CA SER A 142 0.01 -21.00 2.64
C SER A 142 0.22 -19.49 2.72
N ASN A 143 1.42 -19.06 3.13
CA ASN A 143 1.85 -17.68 3.26
C ASN A 143 3.27 -17.51 2.71
N LEU A 144 3.43 -16.58 1.77
CA LEU A 144 4.72 -16.18 1.22
C LEU A 144 4.84 -14.66 1.28
N ALA A 145 5.89 -14.17 1.94
CA ALA A 145 6.32 -12.80 1.90
C ALA A 145 7.76 -12.75 1.38
N LEU A 146 7.96 -12.14 0.22
CA LEU A 146 9.26 -12.05 -0.43
C LEU A 146 9.58 -10.60 -0.76
N ASN A 147 10.61 -10.05 -0.11
CA ASN A 147 11.12 -8.72 -0.39
C ASN A 147 12.43 -8.79 -1.16
N LEU A 148 12.42 -8.21 -2.35
CA LEU A 148 13.51 -8.15 -3.30
C LEU A 148 13.69 -6.72 -3.84
N ILE A 149 13.14 -5.71 -3.17
CA ILE A 149 13.28 -4.29 -3.55
C ILE A 149 14.75 -3.90 -3.71
N ASN A 150 15.04 -2.97 -4.62
CA ASN A 150 16.38 -2.41 -4.84
C ASN A 150 17.44 -3.48 -5.16
N ASN A 151 17.15 -4.32 -6.16
CA ASN A 151 18.06 -5.29 -6.74
C ASN A 151 18.13 -5.07 -8.27
N GLN A 152 18.69 -6.01 -9.03
CA GLN A 152 18.91 -5.91 -10.48
C GLN A 152 18.21 -7.06 -11.22
N ILE A 153 16.99 -7.39 -10.80
CA ILE A 153 16.31 -8.63 -11.18
C ILE A 153 15.90 -8.64 -12.66
N GLY A 154 15.38 -7.53 -13.18
CA GLY A 154 14.89 -7.42 -14.55
C GLY A 154 13.77 -8.41 -14.92
N ASP A 155 13.42 -8.45 -16.20
CA ASP A 155 12.34 -9.31 -16.72
C ASP A 155 12.60 -10.81 -16.54
N GLU A 156 13.82 -11.25 -16.82
CA GLU A 156 14.21 -12.67 -16.73
C GLU A 156 14.14 -13.19 -15.29
N GLY A 157 14.57 -12.37 -14.32
CA GLY A 157 14.53 -12.77 -12.92
C GLY A 157 13.10 -12.93 -12.39
N VAL A 158 12.19 -12.02 -12.73
CA VAL A 158 10.77 -12.14 -12.37
C VAL A 158 10.11 -13.32 -13.09
N SER A 159 10.44 -13.55 -14.36
CA SER A 159 9.98 -14.71 -15.10
C SER A 159 10.43 -16.02 -14.43
N GLY A 160 11.63 -16.04 -13.86
CA GLY A 160 12.14 -17.16 -13.05
C GLY A 160 11.37 -17.41 -11.75
N LEU A 161 10.74 -16.39 -11.17
CA LEU A 161 9.85 -16.54 -9.99
C LEU A 161 8.47 -17.12 -10.37
N GLY A 162 8.03 -16.92 -11.61
CA GLY A 162 6.69 -17.31 -12.08
C GLY A 162 6.33 -18.78 -11.84
N PRO A 163 7.15 -19.77 -12.29
CA PRO A 163 6.90 -21.19 -12.05
C PRO A 163 6.74 -21.54 -10.56
N ALA A 164 7.44 -20.82 -9.69
CA ALA A 164 7.35 -21.05 -8.25
C ALA A 164 5.97 -20.71 -7.70
N LEU A 165 5.47 -19.52 -8.06
CA LEU A 165 4.15 -19.04 -7.66
C LEU A 165 3.05 -19.94 -8.23
N ALA A 166 3.19 -20.38 -9.49
CA ALA A 166 2.23 -21.27 -10.12
C ALA A 166 2.14 -22.64 -9.43
N ASN A 167 3.24 -23.15 -8.86
CA ASN A 167 3.25 -24.42 -8.12
C ASN A 167 2.75 -24.29 -6.67
N CYS A 168 2.77 -23.09 -6.10
CA CYS A 168 2.27 -22.83 -4.75
C CYS A 168 0.73 -22.71 -4.74
N ILE A 169 0.02 -23.75 -5.17
CA ILE A 169 -1.44 -23.74 -5.36
C ILE A 169 -2.24 -23.55 -4.05
N ASN A 170 -1.63 -23.82 -2.90
CA ASN A 170 -2.23 -23.65 -1.57
C ASN A 170 -2.04 -22.24 -1.00
N LEU A 171 -1.41 -21.33 -1.77
CA LEU A 171 -1.10 -19.99 -1.31
C LEU A 171 -2.38 -19.19 -1.09
N SER A 172 -2.59 -18.78 0.15
CA SER A 172 -3.74 -17.95 0.56
C SER A 172 -3.35 -16.49 0.77
N ASN A 173 -2.07 -16.25 1.10
CA ASN A 173 -1.49 -14.93 1.31
C ASN A 173 -0.17 -14.81 0.55
N LEU A 174 -0.08 -13.82 -0.33
CA LEU A 174 1.13 -13.47 -1.05
C LEU A 174 1.47 -11.99 -0.83
N THR A 175 2.67 -11.72 -0.36
CA THR A 175 3.31 -10.40 -0.42
C THR A 175 4.57 -10.52 -1.25
N LEU A 176 4.61 -9.82 -2.38
CA LEU A 176 5.77 -9.77 -3.26
C LEU A 176 6.19 -8.32 -3.44
N GLU A 177 7.38 -7.99 -2.96
CA GLU A 177 7.96 -6.66 -3.05
C GLU A 177 9.18 -6.70 -3.99
N ILE A 178 9.01 -6.17 -5.20
CA ILE A 178 10.00 -6.20 -6.30
C ILE A 178 10.14 -4.81 -6.94
N GLY A 179 9.89 -3.75 -6.18
CA GLY A 179 10.11 -2.37 -6.63
C GLY A 179 11.59 -2.05 -6.87
N GLY A 180 11.90 -1.13 -7.78
CA GLY A 180 13.28 -0.71 -8.06
C GLY A 180 14.17 -1.83 -8.61
N ASN A 181 13.70 -2.58 -9.61
CA ASN A 181 14.37 -3.77 -10.16
C ASN A 181 14.52 -3.76 -11.69
N GLU A 182 14.23 -2.64 -12.34
CA GLU A 182 14.27 -2.49 -13.80
C GLU A 182 13.39 -3.49 -14.56
N ILE A 183 12.26 -3.90 -13.96
CA ILE A 183 11.32 -4.85 -14.55
C ILE A 183 10.48 -4.15 -15.63
N GLY A 184 10.41 -4.73 -16.82
CA GLY A 184 9.61 -4.25 -17.94
C GLY A 184 8.26 -4.96 -18.08
N ALA A 185 7.60 -4.71 -19.21
CA ALA A 185 6.31 -5.30 -19.53
C ALA A 185 6.33 -6.83 -19.56
N LYS A 186 7.42 -7.44 -20.06
CA LYS A 186 7.54 -8.90 -20.21
C LYS A 186 7.58 -9.60 -18.85
N GLY A 187 8.41 -9.11 -17.93
CA GLY A 187 8.54 -9.69 -16.59
C GLY A 187 7.24 -9.62 -15.81
N VAL A 188 6.54 -8.48 -15.86
CA VAL A 188 5.25 -8.35 -15.18
C VAL A 188 4.13 -9.15 -15.85
N SER A 189 4.13 -9.28 -17.18
CA SER A 189 3.17 -10.16 -17.87
C SER A 189 3.39 -11.63 -17.53
N ALA A 190 4.65 -12.07 -17.38
CA ALA A 190 4.98 -13.41 -16.90
C ALA A 190 4.52 -13.62 -15.45
N LEU A 191 4.71 -12.61 -14.58
CA LEU A 191 4.17 -12.63 -13.22
C LEU A 191 2.63 -12.74 -13.21
N GLY A 192 1.94 -11.95 -14.04
CA GLY A 192 0.49 -12.05 -14.21
C GLY A 192 0.06 -13.47 -14.60
N SER A 193 0.74 -14.07 -15.59
CA SER A 193 0.49 -15.44 -16.03
C SER A 193 0.69 -16.47 -14.91
N ALA A 194 1.68 -16.27 -14.04
CA ALA A 194 1.90 -17.13 -12.88
C ALA A 194 0.78 -16.98 -11.84
N LEU A 195 0.40 -15.74 -11.50
CA LEU A 195 -0.66 -15.43 -10.55
C LEU A 195 -2.03 -15.97 -10.97
N ALA A 196 -2.26 -16.14 -12.27
CA ALA A 196 -3.50 -16.77 -12.78
C ALA A 196 -3.74 -18.18 -12.20
N ASN A 197 -2.68 -18.89 -11.77
CA ASN A 197 -2.76 -20.21 -11.16
C ASN A 197 -2.97 -20.17 -9.64
N CYS A 198 -2.80 -19.01 -9.00
CA CYS A 198 -2.93 -18.82 -7.56
C CYS A 198 -4.39 -18.58 -7.15
N ILE A 199 -5.30 -19.46 -7.58
CA ILE A 199 -6.75 -19.30 -7.47
C ILE A 199 -7.28 -19.28 -6.02
N ASN A 200 -6.49 -19.76 -5.06
CA ASN A 200 -6.82 -19.78 -3.64
C ASN A 200 -6.38 -18.51 -2.89
N LEU A 201 -5.77 -17.53 -3.58
CA LEU A 201 -5.36 -16.28 -2.96
C LEU A 201 -6.57 -15.52 -2.43
N SER A 202 -6.51 -15.23 -1.13
CA SER A 202 -7.47 -14.39 -0.42
C SER A 202 -6.88 -13.01 -0.12
N ASN A 203 -5.54 -12.93 0.01
CA ASN A 203 -4.79 -11.71 0.26
C ASN A 203 -3.59 -11.62 -0.69
N LEU A 204 -3.53 -10.53 -1.45
CA LEU A 204 -2.42 -10.26 -2.36
C LEU A 204 -1.89 -8.84 -2.15
N LYS A 205 -0.59 -8.73 -1.92
CA LYS A 205 0.14 -7.46 -1.90
C LYS A 205 1.27 -7.52 -2.92
N LEU A 206 1.23 -6.65 -3.91
CA LEU A 206 2.26 -6.53 -4.95
C LEU A 206 2.83 -5.12 -4.91
N TYR A 207 4.12 -5.02 -4.61
CA TYR A 207 4.87 -3.77 -4.68
C TYR A 207 5.82 -3.84 -5.86
N LEU A 208 5.46 -3.10 -6.90
CA LEU A 208 6.04 -3.09 -8.23
C LEU A 208 6.55 -1.69 -8.62
N ASN A 209 6.62 -0.79 -7.65
CA ASN A 209 6.98 0.62 -7.82
C ASN A 209 8.40 0.84 -8.38
N TRP A 210 8.60 1.95 -9.09
CA TRP A 210 9.90 2.31 -9.68
C TRP A 210 10.47 1.23 -10.61
N ASN A 211 9.66 0.75 -11.55
CA ASN A 211 10.05 -0.16 -12.62
C ASN A 211 9.68 0.46 -14.00
N LYS A 212 9.66 -0.34 -15.06
CA LYS A 212 9.38 0.08 -16.45
C LYS A 212 8.20 -0.68 -17.04
N ILE A 213 7.15 -0.88 -16.24
CA ILE A 213 6.05 -1.82 -16.53
C ILE A 213 5.24 -1.42 -17.75
N ASN A 214 4.95 -0.13 -17.91
CA ASN A 214 4.13 0.44 -18.98
C ASN A 214 2.72 -0.20 -19.14
N ASP A 215 2.00 0.19 -20.19
CA ASP A 215 0.64 -0.29 -20.46
C ASP A 215 0.54 -1.79 -20.75
N GLU A 216 1.50 -2.35 -21.49
CA GLU A 216 1.52 -3.77 -21.84
C GLU A 216 1.71 -4.62 -20.58
N GLY A 217 2.65 -4.26 -19.71
CA GLY A 217 2.88 -4.96 -18.46
C GLY A 217 1.69 -4.87 -17.51
N ALA A 218 1.07 -3.70 -17.38
CA ALA A 218 -0.13 -3.53 -16.56
C ALA A 218 -1.31 -4.38 -17.08
N SER A 219 -1.48 -4.46 -18.40
CA SER A 219 -2.48 -5.33 -19.04
C SER A 219 -2.20 -6.82 -18.80
N GLY A 220 -0.94 -7.24 -18.90
CA GLY A 220 -0.51 -8.61 -18.60
C GLY A 220 -0.74 -8.99 -17.14
N LEU A 221 -0.45 -8.09 -16.21
CA LEU A 221 -0.77 -8.27 -14.79
C LEU A 221 -2.28 -8.39 -14.57
N GLY A 222 -3.06 -7.48 -15.15
CA GLY A 222 -4.52 -7.50 -15.09
C GLY A 222 -5.09 -8.85 -15.54
N SER A 223 -4.64 -9.35 -16.69
CA SER A 223 -5.08 -10.65 -17.23
C SER A 223 -4.88 -11.81 -16.23
N GLY A 224 -3.81 -11.77 -15.44
CA GLY A 224 -3.57 -12.72 -14.35
C GLY A 224 -4.53 -12.55 -13.18
N LEU A 225 -4.64 -11.32 -12.67
CA LEU A 225 -5.50 -10.96 -11.54
C LEU A 225 -6.98 -11.25 -11.80
N ALA A 226 -7.42 -11.20 -13.05
CA ALA A 226 -8.78 -11.56 -13.45
C ALA A 226 -9.20 -12.99 -13.05
N ASN A 227 -8.23 -13.89 -12.80
CA ASN A 227 -8.47 -15.26 -12.35
C ASN A 227 -8.42 -15.41 -10.81
N CYS A 228 -7.97 -14.40 -10.08
CA CYS A 228 -7.85 -14.40 -8.63
C CYS A 228 -9.19 -14.05 -7.96
N ILE A 229 -10.26 -14.75 -8.32
CA ILE A 229 -11.65 -14.41 -7.96
C ILE A 229 -11.97 -14.50 -6.46
N ASN A 230 -11.11 -15.19 -5.69
CA ASN A 230 -11.25 -15.35 -4.23
C ASN A 230 -10.57 -14.23 -3.44
N LEU A 231 -9.98 -13.23 -4.11
CA LEU A 231 -9.35 -12.11 -3.42
C LEU A 231 -10.37 -11.33 -2.59
N SER A 232 -10.07 -11.23 -1.31
CA SER A 232 -10.77 -10.38 -0.34
C SER A 232 -9.99 -9.10 -0.02
N ASN A 233 -8.67 -9.15 -0.16
CA ASN A 233 -7.75 -8.05 0.07
C ASN A 233 -6.75 -7.96 -1.08
N LEU A 234 -6.68 -6.80 -1.73
CA LEU A 234 -5.69 -6.51 -2.76
C LEU A 234 -4.99 -5.18 -2.47
N THR A 235 -3.66 -5.22 -2.44
CA THR A 235 -2.79 -4.04 -2.47
C THR A 235 -1.91 -4.13 -3.71
N LEU A 236 -1.98 -3.13 -4.58
CA LEU A 236 -1.19 -3.04 -5.78
C LEU A 236 -0.52 -1.67 -5.84
N VAL A 237 0.80 -1.67 -5.71
CA VAL A 237 1.63 -0.45 -5.69
C VAL A 237 2.44 -0.42 -6.97
N LEU A 238 2.05 0.47 -7.88
CA LEU A 238 2.53 0.60 -9.25
C LEU A 238 3.04 2.01 -9.55
N ASP A 239 3.42 2.80 -8.54
CA ASP A 239 3.93 4.15 -8.78
C ASP A 239 5.23 4.17 -9.58
N GLY A 240 5.40 5.21 -10.41
CA GLY A 240 6.61 5.43 -11.19
C GLY A 240 6.90 4.30 -12.18
N ASN A 241 5.91 3.93 -13.01
CA ASN A 241 5.99 2.79 -13.92
C ASN A 241 5.62 3.08 -15.39
N GLU A 242 5.43 4.35 -15.74
CA GLU A 242 5.06 4.79 -17.09
C GLU A 242 3.73 4.17 -17.57
N ILE A 243 2.81 3.86 -16.65
CA ILE A 243 1.48 3.34 -16.98
C ILE A 243 0.61 4.48 -17.51
N GLY A 244 0.04 4.28 -18.70
CA GLY A 244 -0.88 5.19 -19.35
C GLY A 244 -2.35 4.78 -19.17
N ALA A 245 -3.21 5.40 -19.99
CA ALA A 245 -4.65 5.16 -19.95
C ALA A 245 -5.04 3.71 -20.26
N MET A 246 -4.33 3.07 -21.20
CA MET A 246 -4.65 1.71 -21.64
C MET A 246 -4.35 0.69 -20.54
N GLY A 247 -3.18 0.77 -19.91
CA GLY A 247 -2.78 -0.14 -18.85
C GLY A 247 -3.70 -0.04 -17.63
N ALA A 248 -4.03 1.19 -17.21
CA ALA A 248 -4.97 1.43 -16.12
C ALA A 248 -6.37 0.88 -16.43
N SER A 249 -6.87 1.08 -17.66
CA SER A 249 -8.19 0.59 -18.07
C SER A 249 -8.25 -0.94 -18.15
N SER A 250 -7.19 -1.58 -18.66
CA SER A 250 -7.10 -3.05 -18.70
C SER A 250 -7.07 -3.64 -17.29
N LEU A 251 -6.30 -3.03 -16.38
CA LEU A 251 -6.23 -3.44 -15.00
C LEU A 251 -7.58 -3.24 -14.27
N GLY A 252 -8.24 -2.10 -14.47
CA GLY A 252 -9.59 -1.87 -13.95
C GLY A 252 -10.61 -2.89 -14.48
N SER A 253 -10.57 -3.20 -15.77
CA SER A 253 -11.45 -4.22 -16.37
C SER A 253 -11.22 -5.60 -15.78
N ALA A 254 -9.96 -5.97 -15.54
CA ALA A 254 -9.61 -7.25 -14.92
C ALA A 254 -10.05 -7.34 -13.45
N LEU A 255 -9.86 -6.27 -12.68
CA LEU A 255 -10.27 -6.22 -11.27
C LEU A 255 -11.78 -6.31 -11.09
N ALA A 256 -12.57 -6.02 -12.12
CA ALA A 256 -14.03 -6.22 -12.12
C ALA A 256 -14.45 -7.69 -11.90
N ASN A 257 -13.54 -8.66 -12.09
CA ASN A 257 -13.78 -10.07 -11.78
C ASN A 257 -13.53 -10.43 -10.30
N CYS A 258 -12.85 -9.56 -9.55
CA CYS A 258 -12.52 -9.79 -8.14
C CYS A 258 -13.70 -9.38 -7.22
N ILE A 259 -14.88 -9.95 -7.46
CA ILE A 259 -16.15 -9.54 -6.83
C ILE A 259 -16.20 -9.72 -5.31
N ASN A 260 -15.28 -10.49 -4.74
CA ASN A 260 -15.16 -10.74 -3.31
C ASN A 260 -14.28 -9.71 -2.57
N LEU A 261 -13.75 -8.71 -3.28
CA LEU A 261 -12.91 -7.68 -2.67
C LEU A 261 -13.69 -6.89 -1.62
N SER A 262 -13.12 -6.89 -0.41
CA SER A 262 -13.57 -6.09 0.73
C SER A 262 -12.60 -4.95 1.04
N ASN A 263 -11.33 -5.11 0.67
CA ASN A 263 -10.26 -4.14 0.82
C ASN A 263 -9.47 -4.01 -0.49
N LEU A 264 -9.41 -2.79 -1.03
CA LEU A 264 -8.65 -2.49 -2.25
C LEU A 264 -7.76 -1.29 -2.02
N THR A 265 -6.46 -1.45 -2.27
CA THR A 265 -5.48 -0.37 -2.32
C THR A 265 -4.83 -0.38 -3.69
N LEU A 266 -5.02 0.69 -4.46
CA LEU A 266 -4.33 0.93 -5.73
C LEU A 266 -3.50 2.20 -5.58
N ASN A 267 -2.18 2.06 -5.67
CA ASN A 267 -1.27 3.19 -5.78
C ASN A 267 -0.72 3.24 -7.20
N PHE A 268 -1.06 4.31 -7.90
CA PHE A 268 -0.67 4.61 -9.26
C PHE A 268 0.04 5.96 -9.37
N HIS A 269 0.51 6.55 -8.28
CA HIS A 269 1.01 7.92 -8.37
C HIS A 269 2.21 8.05 -9.31
N SER A 270 2.42 9.26 -9.84
CA SER A 270 3.52 9.53 -10.78
C SER A 270 3.51 8.61 -12.02
N ASN A 271 2.34 8.46 -12.64
CA ASN A 271 2.13 7.77 -13.93
C ASN A 271 1.46 8.72 -14.94
N GLN A 272 0.94 8.20 -16.06
CA GLN A 272 0.35 8.99 -17.15
C GLN A 272 -1.09 8.52 -17.44
N ILE A 273 -1.85 8.22 -16.39
CA ILE A 273 -3.17 7.55 -16.51
C ILE A 273 -4.20 8.43 -17.25
N GLY A 274 -4.24 9.73 -16.96
CA GLY A 274 -5.20 10.66 -17.56
C GLY A 274 -6.68 10.31 -17.29
N ASP A 275 -7.57 11.02 -17.98
CA ASP A 275 -9.02 10.87 -17.82
C ASP A 275 -9.55 9.50 -18.26
N GLU A 276 -9.07 9.01 -19.40
CA GLU A 276 -9.50 7.71 -19.95
C GLU A 276 -9.09 6.55 -19.03
N GLY A 277 -7.86 6.57 -18.51
CA GLY A 277 -7.36 5.50 -17.65
C GLY A 277 -8.11 5.41 -16.32
N VAL A 278 -8.40 6.54 -15.67
CA VAL A 278 -9.20 6.56 -14.44
C VAL A 278 -10.63 6.11 -14.72
N SER A 279 -11.21 6.52 -15.85
CA SER A 279 -12.54 6.06 -16.26
C SER A 279 -12.59 4.54 -16.40
N GLY A 280 -11.50 3.93 -16.88
CA GLY A 280 -11.33 2.48 -16.98
C GLY A 280 -11.24 1.72 -15.65
N LEU A 281 -11.02 2.41 -14.52
CA LEU A 281 -11.17 1.81 -13.18
C LEU A 281 -12.64 1.64 -12.77
N GLY A 282 -13.56 2.29 -13.48
CA GLY A 282 -15.00 2.29 -13.17
C GLY A 282 -15.63 0.90 -13.05
N PRO A 283 -15.42 -0.01 -14.02
CA PRO A 283 -15.92 -1.39 -13.93
C PRO A 283 -15.45 -2.15 -12.68
N ALA A 284 -14.20 -1.96 -12.23
CA ALA A 284 -13.70 -2.58 -11.00
C ALA A 284 -14.54 -2.15 -9.80
N LEU A 285 -14.71 -0.85 -9.63
CA LEU A 285 -15.42 -0.25 -8.51
C LEU A 285 -16.92 -0.58 -8.54
N ALA A 286 -17.52 -0.64 -9.74
CA ALA A 286 -18.93 -0.99 -9.90
C ALA A 286 -19.24 -2.45 -9.53
N ASN A 287 -18.33 -3.38 -9.84
CA ASN A 287 -18.55 -4.81 -9.60
C ASN A 287 -18.08 -5.28 -8.21
N CYS A 288 -17.16 -4.58 -7.57
CA CYS A 288 -16.70 -4.88 -6.21
C CYS A 288 -17.72 -4.39 -5.16
N ILE A 289 -18.95 -4.90 -5.20
CA ILE A 289 -20.07 -4.43 -4.36
C ILE A 289 -19.84 -4.65 -2.85
N ASN A 290 -18.92 -5.54 -2.47
CA ASN A 290 -18.57 -5.84 -1.08
C ASN A 290 -17.45 -4.93 -0.54
N LEU A 291 -16.99 -3.96 -1.34
CA LEU A 291 -15.87 -3.11 -0.98
C LEU A 291 -16.21 -2.22 0.21
N SER A 292 -15.52 -2.45 1.32
CA SER A 292 -15.70 -1.73 2.59
C SER A 292 -14.58 -0.73 2.85
N ASN A 293 -13.39 -0.98 2.29
CA ASN A 293 -12.20 -0.13 2.41
C ASN A 293 -11.57 0.08 1.03
N LEU A 294 -11.43 1.33 0.63
CA LEU A 294 -10.79 1.72 -0.62
C LEU A 294 -9.72 2.77 -0.37
N THR A 295 -8.51 2.50 -0.86
CA THR A 295 -7.44 3.48 -0.99
C THR A 295 -7.06 3.61 -2.46
N LEU A 296 -7.19 4.81 -3.01
CA LEU A 296 -6.75 5.15 -4.37
C LEU A 296 -5.75 6.30 -4.28
N GLU A 297 -4.51 6.04 -4.68
CA GLU A 297 -3.45 7.05 -4.76
C GLU A 297 -3.15 7.33 -6.23
N LEU A 298 -3.68 8.45 -6.73
CA LEU A 298 -3.73 8.85 -8.14
C LEU A 298 -3.05 10.22 -8.36
N TYR A 299 -2.23 10.67 -7.41
CA TYR A 299 -1.58 11.97 -7.54
C TYR A 299 -0.56 12.01 -8.68
N ASN A 300 -0.36 13.19 -9.28
CA ASN A 300 0.49 13.39 -10.46
C ASN A 300 0.17 12.42 -11.62
N ASN A 301 -1.08 12.41 -12.12
CA ASN A 301 -1.52 11.53 -13.21
C ASN A 301 -2.22 12.24 -14.38
N GLN A 302 -2.18 13.58 -14.40
CA GLN A 302 -2.81 14.39 -15.47
C GLN A 302 -4.33 14.16 -15.56
N ILE A 303 -4.99 13.92 -14.42
CA ILE A 303 -6.44 13.71 -14.34
C ILE A 303 -7.15 15.06 -14.41
N GLY A 304 -8.03 15.20 -15.38
CA GLY A 304 -8.88 16.37 -15.60
C GLY A 304 -10.27 16.22 -15.00
N ALA A 305 -11.14 17.17 -15.38
CA ALA A 305 -12.53 17.20 -14.92
C ALA A 305 -13.35 15.96 -15.34
N MET A 306 -13.09 15.40 -16.53
CA MET A 306 -13.84 14.25 -17.02
C MET A 306 -13.48 12.99 -16.24
N GLY A 307 -12.19 12.73 -16.00
CA GLY A 307 -11.73 11.57 -15.24
C GLY A 307 -12.19 11.62 -13.78
N ALA A 308 -12.13 12.79 -13.14
CA ALA A 308 -12.65 12.96 -11.78
C ALA A 308 -14.17 12.71 -11.70
N SER A 309 -14.94 13.19 -12.68
CA SER A 309 -16.39 12.95 -12.76
C SER A 309 -16.72 11.48 -13.02
N ALA A 310 -15.96 10.81 -13.88
CA ALA A 310 -16.08 9.37 -14.14
C ALA A 310 -15.75 8.55 -12.89
N LEU A 311 -14.71 8.92 -12.15
CA LEU A 311 -14.36 8.30 -10.88
C LEU A 311 -15.48 8.47 -9.85
N GLY A 312 -16.07 9.67 -9.73
CA GLY A 312 -17.26 9.89 -8.90
C GLY A 312 -18.41 8.96 -9.30
N SER A 313 -18.70 8.87 -10.59
CA SER A 313 -19.75 7.99 -11.12
C SER A 313 -19.49 6.51 -10.81
N ALA A 314 -18.23 6.09 -10.79
CA ALA A 314 -17.84 4.74 -10.39
C ALA A 314 -18.04 4.51 -8.88
N LEU A 315 -17.52 5.43 -8.05
CA LEU A 315 -17.63 5.37 -6.58
C LEU A 315 -19.07 5.37 -6.08
N ALA A 316 -20.00 5.96 -6.84
CA ALA A 316 -21.43 5.92 -6.56
C ALA A 316 -22.00 4.49 -6.41
N ASN A 317 -21.34 3.48 -6.99
CA ASN A 317 -21.74 2.07 -6.89
C ASN A 317 -21.16 1.38 -5.63
N CYS A 318 -20.15 1.97 -4.99
CA CYS A 318 -19.53 1.46 -3.77
C CYS A 318 -20.38 1.79 -2.53
N VAL A 319 -21.64 1.36 -2.51
CA VAL A 319 -22.61 1.74 -1.46
C VAL A 319 -22.29 1.19 -0.07
N ASN A 320 -21.48 0.12 0.00
CA ASN A 320 -21.01 -0.49 1.24
C ASN A 320 -19.69 0.09 1.76
N LEU A 321 -19.16 1.12 1.09
CA LEU A 321 -17.88 1.70 1.44
C LEU A 321 -17.97 2.42 2.79
N SER A 322 -17.14 1.99 3.73
CA SER A 322 -17.07 2.53 5.09
C SER A 322 -15.86 3.42 5.31
N ASN A 323 -14.77 3.14 4.58
CA ASN A 323 -13.51 3.88 4.60
C ASN A 323 -13.05 4.17 3.17
N LEU A 324 -12.81 5.46 2.89
CA LEU A 324 -12.24 5.90 1.63
C LEU A 324 -11.04 6.82 1.88
N LYS A 325 -9.88 6.46 1.33
CA LYS A 325 -8.77 7.38 1.10
C LYS A 325 -8.64 7.59 -0.41
N LEU A 326 -8.86 8.81 -0.87
CA LEU A 326 -8.71 9.19 -2.26
C LEU A 326 -7.71 10.34 -2.34
N ASP A 327 -6.55 10.05 -2.92
CA ASP A 327 -5.49 11.03 -3.12
C ASP A 327 -5.37 11.37 -4.60
N LEU A 328 -5.70 12.61 -4.94
CA LEU A 328 -5.68 13.19 -6.26
C LEU A 328 -4.77 14.43 -6.31
N TYR A 329 -3.81 14.56 -5.38
CA TYR A 329 -2.86 15.66 -5.33
C TYR A 329 -2.24 15.97 -6.72
N SER A 330 -2.11 17.26 -7.05
CA SER A 330 -1.40 17.74 -8.24
C SER A 330 -1.92 17.11 -9.54
N ASN A 331 -3.19 17.39 -9.84
CA ASN A 331 -3.90 17.04 -11.08
C ASN A 331 -4.62 18.30 -11.62
N GLN A 332 -5.49 18.16 -12.63
CA GLN A 332 -6.15 19.27 -13.36
C GLN A 332 -7.69 19.20 -13.23
N ILE A 333 -8.19 18.86 -12.03
CA ILE A 333 -9.58 18.48 -11.80
C ILE A 333 -10.56 19.64 -12.04
N GLY A 334 -10.24 20.84 -11.56
CA GLY A 334 -11.09 22.03 -11.67
C GLY A 334 -12.46 21.91 -10.99
N ASP A 335 -13.29 22.94 -11.16
CA ASP A 335 -14.61 23.01 -10.51
C ASP A 335 -15.59 21.91 -10.92
N ALA A 336 -15.64 21.62 -12.23
CA ALA A 336 -16.55 20.62 -12.78
C ALA A 336 -16.17 19.21 -12.32
N GLY A 337 -14.87 18.88 -12.31
CA GLY A 337 -14.38 17.60 -11.84
C GLY A 337 -14.60 17.40 -10.35
N ALA A 338 -14.33 18.43 -9.53
CA ALA A 338 -14.57 18.36 -8.09
C ALA A 338 -16.05 18.13 -7.77
N SER A 339 -16.94 18.85 -8.46
CA SER A 339 -18.39 18.69 -8.31
C SER A 339 -18.86 17.30 -8.77
N GLY A 340 -18.37 16.81 -9.91
CA GLY A 340 -18.68 15.49 -10.44
C GLY A 340 -18.23 14.36 -9.52
N LEU A 341 -16.96 14.40 -9.08
CA LEU A 341 -16.40 13.46 -8.11
C LEU A 341 -17.26 13.39 -6.84
N CYS A 342 -17.54 14.55 -6.26
CA CYS A 342 -18.24 14.62 -4.98
C CYS A 342 -19.71 14.22 -5.11
N SER A 343 -20.38 14.51 -6.24
CA SER A 343 -21.74 14.03 -6.50
C SER A 343 -21.87 12.50 -6.42
N GLY A 344 -20.80 11.79 -6.80
CA GLY A 344 -20.65 10.36 -6.63
C GLY A 344 -20.43 9.94 -5.18
N LEU A 345 -19.47 10.60 -4.51
CA LEU A 345 -19.18 10.38 -3.07
C LEU A 345 -20.41 10.57 -2.18
N GLY A 346 -21.28 11.52 -2.52
CA GLY A 346 -22.54 11.76 -1.80
C GLY A 346 -23.50 10.56 -1.82
N LYS A 347 -23.29 9.57 -2.69
CA LYS A 347 -24.06 8.31 -2.72
C LYS A 347 -23.45 7.20 -1.86
N CYS A 348 -22.22 7.37 -1.38
CA CYS A 348 -21.56 6.45 -0.45
C CYS A 348 -22.05 6.71 0.98
N ILE A 349 -23.35 6.48 1.23
CA ILE A 349 -24.03 6.87 2.48
C ILE A 349 -23.52 6.15 3.74
N ASN A 350 -22.80 5.04 3.58
CA ASN A 350 -22.20 4.27 4.67
C ASN A 350 -20.78 4.72 5.04
N LEU A 351 -20.23 5.75 4.37
CA LEU A 351 -18.91 6.28 4.69
C LEU A 351 -18.87 6.80 6.12
N SER A 352 -17.96 6.22 6.89
CA SER A 352 -17.65 6.63 8.27
C SER A 352 -16.31 7.37 8.36
N ASN A 353 -15.40 7.09 7.43
CA ASN A 353 -14.09 7.71 7.32
C ASN A 353 -13.83 8.11 5.87
N LEU A 354 -13.54 9.39 5.64
CA LEU A 354 -13.16 9.93 4.34
C LEU A 354 -11.90 10.79 4.48
N THR A 355 -10.86 10.41 3.73
CA THR A 355 -9.71 11.27 3.43
C THR A 355 -9.72 11.58 1.95
N LEU A 356 -9.84 12.86 1.61
CA LEU A 356 -9.87 13.36 0.25
C LEU A 356 -8.76 14.39 0.06
N ASP A 357 -7.73 14.04 -0.71
CA ASP A 357 -6.67 14.96 -1.10
C ASP A 357 -6.91 15.47 -2.52
N LEU A 358 -7.17 16.77 -2.62
CA LEU A 358 -7.39 17.55 -3.83
C LEU A 358 -6.45 18.77 -3.85
N TYR A 359 -5.31 18.69 -3.18
CA TYR A 359 -4.35 19.78 -3.18
C TYR A 359 -3.82 20.05 -4.59
N GLY A 360 -3.70 21.31 -4.99
CA GLY A 360 -3.14 21.69 -6.28
C GLY A 360 -3.94 21.18 -7.49
N ASN A 361 -5.23 21.49 -7.57
CA ASN A 361 -6.16 20.94 -8.57
C ASN A 361 -7.00 21.99 -9.30
N GLU A 362 -6.60 23.27 -9.23
CA GLU A 362 -7.30 24.38 -9.89
C GLU A 362 -8.78 24.52 -9.48
N ILE A 363 -9.13 24.12 -8.25
CA ILE A 363 -10.50 24.18 -7.73
C ILE A 363 -10.83 25.62 -7.29
N GLY A 364 -11.87 26.20 -7.88
CA GLY A 364 -12.41 27.50 -7.55
C GLY A 364 -13.55 27.45 -6.51
N ALA A 365 -14.25 28.58 -6.37
CA ALA A 365 -15.36 28.70 -5.44
C ALA A 365 -16.50 27.71 -5.73
N ASN A 366 -16.85 27.51 -7.01
CA ASN A 366 -17.96 26.63 -7.40
C ASN A 366 -17.64 25.16 -7.08
N GLY A 367 -16.41 24.70 -7.33
CA GLY A 367 -15.99 23.35 -7.01
C GLY A 367 -15.99 23.08 -5.51
N ALA A 368 -15.54 24.04 -4.70
CA ALA A 368 -15.62 23.94 -3.24
C ALA A 368 -17.07 23.89 -2.73
N CYS A 369 -17.97 24.72 -3.27
CA CYS A 369 -19.39 24.69 -2.96
C CYS A 369 -20.05 23.35 -3.38
N GLY A 370 -19.69 22.82 -4.55
CA GLY A 370 -20.16 21.52 -5.05
C GLY A 370 -19.68 20.36 -4.17
N LEU A 371 -18.41 20.38 -3.77
CA LEU A 371 -17.83 19.42 -2.83
C LEU A 371 -18.60 19.42 -1.50
N GLY A 372 -18.82 20.60 -0.92
CA GLY A 372 -19.65 20.73 0.28
C GLY A 372 -21.04 20.13 0.05
N SER A 373 -21.76 20.62 -0.96
CA SER A 373 -23.14 20.21 -1.21
C SER A 373 -23.29 18.69 -1.31
N ALA A 374 -22.36 17.99 -1.94
CA ALA A 374 -22.46 16.53 -2.06
C ALA A 374 -22.10 15.78 -0.77
N LEU A 375 -21.11 16.26 0.00
CA LEU A 375 -20.77 15.68 1.31
C LEU A 375 -21.89 15.81 2.34
N SER A 376 -22.86 16.70 2.13
CA SER A 376 -24.03 16.83 3.01
C SER A 376 -24.88 15.56 3.11
N ASN A 377 -24.76 14.64 2.14
CA ASN A 377 -25.44 13.35 2.14
C ASN A 377 -24.68 12.27 2.95
N CYS A 378 -23.42 12.50 3.30
CA CYS A 378 -22.58 11.55 4.02
C CYS A 378 -22.79 11.66 5.54
N ILE A 379 -24.04 11.48 5.98
CA ILE A 379 -24.48 11.71 7.37
C ILE A 379 -23.80 10.81 8.42
N ASN A 380 -23.22 9.67 7.97
CA ASN A 380 -22.52 8.71 8.82
C ASN A 380 -21.02 9.02 9.00
N LEU A 381 -20.50 10.08 8.36
CA LEU A 381 -19.10 10.47 8.51
C LEU A 381 -18.80 10.83 9.97
N SER A 382 -17.81 10.14 10.53
CA SER A 382 -17.26 10.38 11.86
C SER A 382 -15.87 11.02 11.79
N ASN A 383 -15.09 10.67 10.76
CA ASN A 383 -13.78 11.24 10.47
C ASN A 383 -13.76 11.77 9.03
N LEU A 384 -13.38 13.04 8.88
CA LEU A 384 -13.25 13.69 7.59
C LEU A 384 -11.92 14.44 7.54
N ALA A 385 -11.08 14.11 6.56
CA ALA A 385 -9.90 14.87 6.21
C ALA A 385 -10.05 15.37 4.77
N ILE A 386 -10.01 16.67 4.55
CA ILE A 386 -10.07 17.30 3.24
C ILE A 386 -8.83 18.17 3.07
N HIS A 387 -7.99 17.82 2.09
CA HIS A 387 -6.83 18.59 1.69
C HIS A 387 -7.15 19.33 0.41
N LEU A 388 -7.31 20.65 0.51
CA LEU A 388 -7.67 21.55 -0.59
C LEU A 388 -6.63 22.66 -0.77
N GLY A 389 -5.44 22.52 -0.18
CA GLY A 389 -4.40 23.54 -0.27
C GLY A 389 -3.97 23.84 -1.71
N ASN A 390 -3.44 25.04 -1.94
CA ASN A 390 -3.00 25.52 -3.26
C ASN A 390 -4.06 25.37 -4.37
N ASN A 391 -5.27 25.88 -4.12
CA ASN A 391 -6.35 25.99 -5.09
C ASN A 391 -6.80 27.47 -5.23
N GLN A 392 -7.96 27.73 -5.82
CA GLN A 392 -8.48 29.08 -6.11
C GLN A 392 -9.84 29.33 -5.43
N ILE A 393 -10.04 28.76 -4.24
CA ILE A 393 -11.35 28.67 -3.57
C ILE A 393 -11.94 30.06 -3.21
N GLY A 394 -11.10 30.98 -2.74
CA GLY A 394 -11.53 32.33 -2.34
C GLY A 394 -12.54 32.36 -1.18
N ASP A 395 -13.05 33.55 -0.89
CA ASP A 395 -13.98 33.77 0.24
C ASP A 395 -15.35 33.08 0.05
N GLU A 396 -15.85 33.06 -1.18
CA GLU A 396 -17.14 32.47 -1.53
C GLU A 396 -17.12 30.95 -1.34
N GLY A 397 -16.12 30.26 -1.90
CA GLY A 397 -16.00 28.81 -1.79
C GLY A 397 -15.78 28.35 -0.35
N ALA A 398 -14.95 29.08 0.42
CA ALA A 398 -14.74 28.79 1.84
C ALA A 398 -16.04 28.94 2.65
N SER A 399 -16.82 29.99 2.36
CA SER A 399 -18.12 30.21 3.00
C SER A 399 -19.16 29.17 2.60
N GLY A 400 -19.11 28.66 1.36
CA GLY A 400 -20.02 27.64 0.86
C GLY A 400 -19.71 26.21 1.35
N LEU A 401 -18.44 25.90 1.62
CA LEU A 401 -18.02 24.60 2.14
C LEU A 401 -18.55 24.34 3.56
N GLY A 402 -18.58 25.38 4.40
CA GLY A 402 -18.93 25.26 5.82
C GLY A 402 -20.34 24.72 6.09
N PRO A 403 -21.41 25.31 5.53
CA PRO A 403 -22.80 24.89 5.78
C PRO A 403 -23.03 23.41 5.48
N ALA A 404 -22.42 22.89 4.43
CA ALA A 404 -22.52 21.48 4.08
C ALA A 404 -22.01 20.54 5.16
N LEU A 405 -20.89 20.88 5.80
CA LEU A 405 -20.29 20.08 6.88
C LEU A 405 -21.19 20.02 8.13
N THR A 406 -22.16 20.93 8.27
CA THR A 406 -23.13 20.89 9.38
C THR A 406 -24.13 19.73 9.24
N ASN A 407 -24.34 19.22 8.03
CA ASN A 407 -25.20 18.06 7.77
C ASN A 407 -24.51 16.72 8.05
N CYS A 408 -23.18 16.71 8.20
CA CYS A 408 -22.43 15.57 8.71
C CYS A 408 -22.64 15.45 10.23
N ILE A 409 -23.85 15.09 10.64
CA ILE A 409 -24.31 15.15 12.04
C ILE A 409 -23.47 14.28 12.97
N ASN A 410 -22.82 13.22 12.48
CA ASN A 410 -21.99 12.31 13.26
C ASN A 410 -20.49 12.69 13.25
N LEU A 411 -20.11 13.81 12.63
CA LEU A 411 -18.72 14.19 12.44
C LEU A 411 -18.05 14.54 13.77
N GLN A 412 -17.03 13.77 14.15
CA GLN A 412 -16.27 13.92 15.39
C GLN A 412 -14.87 14.49 15.14
N ASN A 413 -14.24 14.13 14.03
CA ASN A 413 -12.89 14.55 13.69
C ASN A 413 -12.88 15.20 12.31
N LEU A 414 -12.46 16.46 12.25
CA LEU A 414 -12.33 17.21 11.00
C LEU A 414 -10.92 17.74 10.85
N ILE A 415 -10.28 17.38 9.74
CA ILE A 415 -9.05 18.01 9.25
C ILE A 415 -9.42 18.74 7.95
N LEU A 416 -9.17 20.04 7.90
CA LEU A 416 -9.43 20.86 6.73
C LEU A 416 -8.21 21.73 6.42
N GLU A 417 -7.56 21.42 5.30
CA GLU A 417 -6.39 22.16 4.82
C GLU A 417 -6.77 23.03 3.63
N LEU A 418 -6.70 24.34 3.81
CA LEU A 418 -7.13 25.37 2.86
C LEU A 418 -6.05 26.43 2.63
N TYR A 419 -4.80 26.22 3.06
CA TYR A 419 -3.73 27.17 2.81
C TYR A 419 -3.47 27.36 1.31
N GLY A 420 -3.04 28.56 0.90
CA GLY A 420 -2.80 28.85 -0.53
C GLY A 420 -4.07 28.99 -1.39
N ASN A 421 -5.22 29.36 -0.80
CA ASN A 421 -6.51 29.48 -1.50
C ASN A 421 -7.07 30.89 -1.66
N GLN A 422 -6.28 31.92 -1.38
CA GLN A 422 -6.72 33.32 -1.44
C GLN A 422 -7.95 33.62 -0.56
N ILE A 423 -8.07 32.92 0.58
CA ILE A 423 -9.20 33.12 1.51
C ILE A 423 -8.89 34.31 2.42
N GLY A 424 -9.74 35.33 2.34
CA GLY A 424 -9.72 36.50 3.19
C GLY A 424 -10.48 36.31 4.50
N ALA A 425 -10.66 37.42 5.22
CA ALA A 425 -11.36 37.41 6.50
C ALA A 425 -12.82 36.97 6.37
N ILE A 426 -13.49 37.30 5.26
CA ILE A 426 -14.91 37.00 5.07
C ILE A 426 -15.11 35.49 4.95
N GLY A 427 -14.35 34.81 4.10
CA GLY A 427 -14.43 33.37 3.92
C GLY A 427 -14.04 32.60 5.17
N ALA A 428 -12.95 33.02 5.83
CA ALA A 428 -12.49 32.40 7.06
C ALA A 428 -13.53 32.53 8.20
N LEU A 429 -14.17 33.70 8.33
CA LEU A 429 -15.25 33.92 9.30
C LEU A 429 -16.54 33.18 8.92
N GLY A 430 -16.88 33.08 7.63
CA GLY A 430 -18.01 32.31 7.13
C GLY A 430 -17.87 30.82 7.47
N LEU A 431 -16.74 30.23 7.08
CA LEU A 431 -16.40 28.83 7.37
C LEU A 431 -16.43 28.53 8.86
N SER A 432 -15.72 29.33 9.68
CA SER A 432 -15.67 29.11 11.14
C SER A 432 -17.04 29.25 11.81
N SER A 433 -17.92 30.10 11.29
CA SER A 433 -19.30 30.22 11.80
C SER A 433 -20.11 28.98 11.51
N ALA A 434 -19.96 28.39 10.32
CA ALA A 434 -20.63 27.15 9.99
C ALA A 434 -20.09 25.97 10.82
N LEU A 435 -18.77 25.87 10.98
CA LEU A 435 -18.13 24.82 11.79
C LEU A 435 -18.54 24.87 13.27
N ALA A 436 -18.88 26.06 13.79
CA ALA A 436 -19.43 26.20 15.14
C ALA A 436 -20.75 25.43 15.32
N ASN A 437 -21.50 25.17 14.24
CA ASN A 437 -22.77 24.44 14.24
C ASN A 437 -22.60 22.91 14.08
N CYS A 438 -21.39 22.40 13.84
CA CYS A 438 -21.14 20.95 13.74
C CYS A 438 -21.16 20.26 15.12
N ASN A 439 -22.31 20.18 15.79
CA ASN A 439 -22.47 19.90 17.23
C ASN A 439 -21.66 18.73 17.83
N ASN A 440 -21.39 17.67 17.08
CA ASN A 440 -20.69 16.47 17.55
C ASN A 440 -19.18 16.46 17.32
N LEU A 441 -18.64 17.50 16.67
CA LEU A 441 -17.20 17.59 16.44
C LEU A 441 -16.48 17.60 17.80
N SER A 442 -15.32 16.98 17.87
CA SER A 442 -14.51 16.84 19.08
C SER A 442 -13.09 17.29 18.82
N ASN A 443 -12.57 16.96 17.63
CA ASN A 443 -11.25 17.39 17.17
C ASN A 443 -11.39 18.16 15.85
N LEU A 444 -10.88 19.40 15.84
CA LEU A 444 -10.82 20.23 14.64
C LEU A 444 -9.36 20.62 14.37
N LYS A 445 -8.83 20.24 13.21
CA LYS A 445 -7.60 20.80 12.65
C LYS A 445 -7.95 21.66 11.45
N LEU A 446 -7.73 22.96 11.54
CA LEU A 446 -8.00 23.89 10.45
C LEU A 446 -6.71 24.64 10.10
N TYR A 447 -6.29 24.48 8.84
CA TYR A 447 -5.13 25.14 8.27
C TYR A 447 -5.62 26.11 7.20
N ILE A 448 -5.50 27.40 7.46
CA ILE A 448 -5.96 28.45 6.55
C ILE A 448 -4.95 29.59 6.55
N ASN A 449 -4.35 29.84 5.39
CA ASN A 449 -3.50 31.00 5.19
C ASN A 449 -4.40 32.12 4.72
N SER A 450 -4.84 32.93 5.67
CA SER A 450 -5.65 34.12 5.41
C SER A 450 -4.89 35.34 5.89
N SER A 451 -4.84 36.38 5.06
CA SER A 451 -4.32 37.71 5.43
C SER A 451 -5.31 38.39 6.39
N ILE A 452 -5.44 37.84 7.60
CA ILE A 452 -6.33 38.33 8.65
C ILE A 452 -5.53 39.02 9.74
N ASN A 453 -6.05 40.15 10.22
CA ASN A 453 -5.45 40.85 11.35
C ASN A 453 -5.69 40.10 12.67
N GLU A 454 -4.99 40.50 13.74
CA GLU A 454 -5.09 39.83 15.05
C GLU A 454 -6.53 39.81 15.61
N SER A 455 -7.30 40.88 15.41
CA SER A 455 -8.70 40.95 15.85
C SER A 455 -9.57 39.91 15.13
N GLN A 456 -9.41 39.76 13.81
CA GLN A 456 -10.14 38.76 13.03
C GLN A 456 -9.70 37.33 13.40
N ARG A 457 -8.42 37.12 13.67
CA ARG A 457 -7.90 35.84 14.19
C ARG A 457 -8.54 35.49 15.53
N PHE A 458 -8.64 36.44 16.44
CA PHE A 458 -9.32 36.25 17.73
C PHE A 458 -10.81 35.93 17.54
N GLN A 459 -11.50 36.61 16.62
CA GLN A 459 -12.89 36.31 16.29
C GLN A 459 -13.06 34.89 15.75
N LEU A 460 -12.20 34.45 14.83
CA LEU A 460 -12.20 33.10 14.27
C LEU A 460 -11.98 32.06 15.38
N LEU A 461 -10.94 32.25 16.20
CA LEU A 461 -10.66 31.42 17.37
C LEU A 461 -11.88 31.33 18.30
N SER A 462 -12.50 32.46 18.62
CA SER A 462 -13.66 32.50 19.50
C SER A 462 -14.86 31.73 18.94
N ARG A 463 -15.09 31.76 17.61
CA ARG A 463 -16.18 31.04 16.95
C ARG A 463 -15.92 29.53 16.96
N CYS A 464 -14.70 29.10 16.67
CA CYS A 464 -14.32 27.70 16.75
C CYS A 464 -14.33 27.18 18.19
N LEU A 465 -13.89 27.97 19.18
CA LEU A 465 -13.80 27.57 20.60
C LEU A 465 -15.15 27.55 21.32
N LYS A 466 -16.15 28.33 20.87
CA LYS A 466 -17.53 28.26 21.37
C LYS A 466 -18.13 26.85 21.28
N SER A 467 -17.53 25.98 20.48
CA SER A 467 -17.92 24.58 20.35
C SER A 467 -17.45 23.64 21.48
N LYS A 468 -16.61 24.09 22.43
CA LYS A 468 -16.01 23.28 23.53
C LYS A 468 -15.16 22.08 23.04
N ARG A 469 -14.37 22.26 21.98
CA ARG A 469 -13.63 21.17 21.28
C ARG A 469 -12.11 21.32 21.37
N LEU A 470 -11.37 20.23 21.15
CA LEU A 470 -9.93 20.29 20.92
C LEU A 470 -9.67 20.84 19.52
N VAL A 471 -9.24 22.09 19.45
CA VAL A 471 -9.02 22.79 18.18
C VAL A 471 -7.52 23.04 17.99
N VAL A 472 -6.92 22.44 16.96
CA VAL A 472 -5.60 22.83 16.45
C VAL A 472 -5.82 23.81 15.29
N LEU A 473 -5.51 25.08 15.53
CA LEU A 473 -5.53 26.12 14.50
C LEU A 473 -4.09 26.48 14.15
N ASN A 474 -3.69 26.15 12.92
CA ASN A 474 -2.39 26.56 12.41
C ASN A 474 -2.59 27.64 11.33
N PHE A 475 -2.01 28.80 11.59
CA PHE A 475 -1.90 29.89 10.63
C PHE A 475 -0.44 29.89 10.18
N GLN A 476 -0.18 29.54 8.93
CA GLN A 476 1.15 29.68 8.33
C GLN A 476 1.23 30.90 7.43
#